data_AF-A0A951FIX4-F1
#
_entry.id   AF-A0A951FIX4-F1
#
_cell.length_a   1.000
_cell.length_b   1.000
_cell.length_c   1.000
_cell.angle_alpha   90.00
_cell.angle_beta   90.00
_cell.angle_gamma   90.00
#
_symmetry.space_group_name_H-M   'P 1'
#
loop_
_entity.id
_entity.type
_entity.pdbx_description
1 polymer ?
#
loop_
_entity_poly.entity_id
_entity_poly.type
_entity_poly.pdbx_seq_one_letter_code
_entity_poly.pdbx_strand_id
1 'polypeptide(L)'
;MTTKRHQIDVGGIPVEVVWKDIKNLHLGVYPPDGRVRVAVPLRLADEDVRLAVISRLPWIRRQQDSFERQDRQSQREMITGESHYVQGR
;
A
#
# COMPACT_ATOMS: atom_id res chain seq x y z
N MET A 1 -18.74 -4.84 -13.69
CA MET A 1 -17.40 -4.38 -14.13
C MET A 1 -16.37 -5.08 -13.26
N THR A 2 -15.58 -5.98 -13.84
CA THR A 2 -14.66 -6.85 -13.10
C THR A 2 -13.29 -6.18 -13.01
N THR A 3 -13.01 -5.50 -11.90
CA THR A 3 -11.67 -4.96 -11.64
C THR A 3 -10.71 -6.15 -11.50
N LYS A 4 -9.84 -6.39 -12.50
CA LYS A 4 -8.79 -7.42 -12.41
C LYS A 4 -7.89 -7.08 -11.22
N ARG A 5 -7.99 -7.85 -10.13
CA ARG A 5 -7.04 -7.80 -9.02
C ARG A 5 -5.77 -8.50 -9.48
N HIS A 6 -4.68 -7.75 -9.59
CA HIS A 6 -3.36 -8.31 -9.86
C HIS A 6 -2.60 -8.38 -8.54
N GLN A 7 -2.16 -9.57 -8.14
CA GLN A 7 -1.43 -9.78 -6.90
C GLN A 7 -0.11 -10.46 -7.21
N ILE A 8 0.97 -9.93 -6.65
CA ILE A 8 2.31 -10.50 -6.77
C ILE A 8 2.86 -10.83 -5.39
N ASP A 9 3.67 -11.87 -5.29
CA ASP A 9 4.46 -12.14 -4.09
C ASP A 9 5.85 -11.52 -4.25
N VAL A 10 6.27 -10.73 -3.26
CA VAL A 10 7.61 -10.15 -3.22
C VAL A 10 8.24 -10.45 -1.87
N GLY A 11 9.11 -11.47 -1.85
CA GLY A 11 9.84 -11.84 -0.64
C GLY A 11 8.93 -12.37 0.48
N GLY A 12 7.86 -13.09 0.11
CA GLY A 12 6.87 -13.63 1.04
C GLY A 12 5.80 -12.63 1.49
N ILE A 13 5.76 -11.44 0.88
CA ILE A 13 4.73 -10.43 1.15
C ILE A 13 3.78 -10.35 -0.05
N PRO A 14 2.48 -10.61 0.14
CA PRO A 14 1.49 -10.43 -0.90
C PRO A 14 1.25 -8.94 -1.15
N VAL A 15 1.40 -8.52 -2.41
CA VAL A 15 1.23 -7.13 -2.83
C VAL A 15 0.10 -7.03 -3.85
N GLU A 16 -0.90 -6.21 -3.54
CA GLU A 16 -1.97 -5.89 -4.48
C GLU A 16 -1.53 -4.76 -5.41
N VAL A 17 -1.48 -5.04 -6.71
CA VAL A 17 -1.09 -4.11 -7.75
C VAL A 17 -2.33 -3.57 -8.44
N VAL A 18 -2.44 -2.24 -8.48
CA VAL A 18 -3.54 -1.53 -9.13
C VAL A 18 -2.98 -0.55 -10.15
N TRP A 19 -3.21 -0.87 -11.41
CA TRP A 19 -2.82 -0.04 -12.54
C TRP A 19 -3.75 1.17 -12.66
N LYS A 20 -3.19 2.37 -12.70
CA LYS A 20 -3.92 3.64 -12.79
C LYS A 20 -3.21 4.60 -13.73
N ASP A 21 -3.97 5.52 -14.33
CA ASP A 21 -3.40 6.65 -15.06
C ASP A 21 -2.87 7.71 -14.06
N ILE A 22 -1.66 7.48 -13.57
CA ILE A 22 -0.98 8.30 -12.57
C ILE A 22 0.48 8.50 -12.97
N LYS A 23 1.09 9.60 -12.52
CA LYS A 23 2.49 9.92 -12.87
C LYS A 23 3.50 9.06 -12.12
N ASN A 24 3.25 8.79 -10.84
CA ASN A 24 4.17 8.16 -9.90
C ASN A 24 3.58 6.89 -9.29
N LEU A 25 4.44 5.96 -8.91
CA LEU A 25 4.06 4.76 -8.17
C LEU A 25 3.85 5.10 -6.68
N HIS A 26 2.67 4.78 -6.16
CA HIS A 26 2.34 4.96 -4.75
C HIS A 26 2.23 3.60 -4.06
N LEU A 27 2.90 3.43 -2.92
CA LEU A 27 2.87 2.21 -2.12
C LEU A 27 2.32 2.55 -0.74
N GLY A 28 1.37 1.75 -0.25
CA GLY A 28 0.79 1.88 1.08
C GLY A 28 0.69 0.53 1.77
N VAL A 29 0.88 0.53 3.09
CA VAL A 29 0.65 -0.62 3.96
C VAL A 29 -0.54 -0.29 4.86
N TYR A 30 -1.57 -1.13 4.82
CA TYR A 30 -2.84 -0.88 5.48
C TYR A 30 -3.02 -1.83 6.67
N PRO A 31 -3.44 -1.33 7.85
CA PRO A 31 -3.91 -2.19 8.94
C PRO A 31 -5.19 -2.94 8.52
N PRO A 32 -5.57 -4.05 9.20
CA PRO A 32 -4.94 -4.65 10.38
C PRO A 32 -3.84 -5.68 10.08
N ASP A 33 -3.90 -6.38 8.94
CA ASP A 33 -2.92 -7.43 8.56
C ASP A 33 -1.63 -6.87 7.93
N GLY A 34 -1.47 -5.55 7.85
CA GLY A 34 -0.34 -4.94 7.16
C GLY A 34 -0.36 -5.21 5.65
N ARG A 35 -1.55 -5.14 5.04
CA ARG A 35 -1.77 -5.43 3.60
C ARG A 35 -1.06 -4.40 2.75
N VAL A 36 -0.26 -4.85 1.80
CA VAL A 36 0.49 -3.96 0.92
C VAL A 36 -0.28 -3.75 -0.38
N ARG A 37 -0.48 -2.48 -0.74
CA ARG A 37 -1.08 -2.10 -2.02
C ARG A 37 -0.19 -1.10 -2.74
N VAL A 38 -0.05 -1.30 -4.04
CA VAL A 38 0.73 -0.45 -4.92
C VAL A 38 -0.17 0.04 -6.05
N ALA A 39 -0.25 1.36 -6.20
CA ALA A 39 -0.81 2.00 -7.37
C ALA A 39 0.30 2.27 -8.38
N VAL A 40 0.16 1.76 -9.60
CA VAL A 40 1.21 1.76 -10.62
C VAL A 40 0.74 2.51 -11.86
N PRO A 41 1.53 3.44 -12.41
CA PRO A 41 1.31 4.02 -13.73
C PRO A 41 1.15 2.96 -14.82
N LEU A 42 0.21 3.15 -15.75
CA LEU A 42 -0.01 2.24 -16.90
C LEU A 42 1.21 2.06 -17.83
N ARG A 43 2.22 2.94 -17.70
CA ARG A 43 3.46 2.93 -18.49
C ARG A 43 4.57 2.04 -17.92
N LEU A 44 4.42 1.52 -16.71
CA LEU A 44 5.44 0.69 -16.06
C LEU A 44 5.18 -0.80 -16.34
N ALA A 45 6.21 -1.62 -16.22
CA ALA A 45 6.09 -3.07 -16.29
C ALA A 45 6.05 -3.69 -14.90
N ASP A 46 5.57 -4.94 -14.79
CA ASP A 46 5.54 -5.68 -13.52
C ASP A 46 6.92 -5.79 -12.85
N GLU A 47 8.00 -5.82 -13.64
CA GLU A 47 9.38 -5.86 -13.13
C GLU A 47 9.78 -4.58 -12.40
N ASP A 48 9.35 -3.40 -12.89
CA ASP A 48 9.53 -2.12 -12.20
C ASP A 48 8.80 -2.10 -10.86
N VAL A 49 7.59 -2.67 -10.83
CA VAL A 49 6.79 -2.80 -9.60
C VAL A 49 7.53 -3.68 -8.60
N ARG A 50 8.04 -4.83 -9.04
CA ARG A 50 8.80 -5.76 -8.20
C ARG A 50 10.03 -5.09 -7.61
N LEU A 51 10.81 -4.36 -8.42
CA LEU A 51 12.00 -3.64 -7.96
C LEU A 51 11.65 -2.53 -6.96
N ALA A 52 10.58 -1.78 -7.23
CA ALA A 52 10.07 -0.74 -6.33
C ALA A 52 9.62 -1.30 -4.98
N VAL A 53 9.00 -2.49 -4.96
CA VAL A 53 8.64 -3.17 -3.71
C VAL A 53 9.89 -3.69 -2.99
N ILE A 54 10.81 -4.36 -3.69
CA ILE A 54 12.05 -4.91 -3.10
C ILE A 54 12.83 -3.82 -2.36
N SER A 55 13.05 -2.68 -3.02
CA SER A 55 13.76 -1.53 -2.42
C SER A 55 13.08 -0.97 -1.17
N ARG A 56 11.78 -1.21 -0.99
CA ARG A 56 10.96 -0.72 0.14
C ARG A 56 10.62 -1.82 1.15
N LEU A 57 11.07 -3.07 0.96
CA LEU A 57 10.83 -4.17 1.89
C LEU A 57 11.20 -3.85 3.35
N PRO A 58 12.34 -3.19 3.65
CA PRO A 58 12.67 -2.84 5.03
C PRO A 58 11.69 -1.84 5.65
N TRP A 59 11.12 -0.93 4.86
CA TRP A 59 10.12 0.03 5.31
C TRP A 59 8.75 -0.66 5.51
N ILE A 60 8.36 -1.53 4.58
CA ILE A 60 7.12 -2.32 4.67
C ILE A 60 7.11 -3.16 5.96
N ARG A 61 8.20 -3.88 6.24
CA ARG A 61 8.33 -4.71 7.44
C ARG A 61 8.25 -3.89 8.73
N ARG A 62 8.89 -2.71 8.76
CA ARG A 62 8.77 -1.79 9.91
C ARG A 62 7.34 -1.30 10.11
N GLN A 63 6.63 -1.02 9.03
CA GLN A 63 5.25 -0.59 9.09
C GLN A 63 4.34 -1.72 9.61
N GLN A 64 4.55 -2.96 9.16
CA GLN A 64 3.87 -4.15 9.66
C GLN A 64 4.14 -4.40 11.15
N ASP A 65 5.41 -4.41 11.57
CA ASP A 65 5.80 -4.57 12.97
C ASP A 65 5.24 -3.45 13.86
N SER A 66 5.20 -2.21 13.37
CA SER A 66 4.56 -1.10 14.08
C SER A 66 3.07 -1.30 14.29
N PHE A 67 2.36 -1.92 13.33
CA PHE A 67 0.94 -2.24 13.47
C PHE A 67 0.71 -3.44 14.39
N GLU A 68 1.62 -4.43 14.40
CA GLU A 68 1.56 -5.57 15.32
C GLU A 68 1.83 -5.16 16.78
N ARG A 69 2.71 -4.17 17.00
CA ARG A 69 3.07 -3.65 18.34
C ARG A 69 2.12 -2.61 18.90
N GLN A 70 1.22 -2.04 18.09
CA GLN A 70 0.18 -1.17 18.61
C GLN A 70 -0.86 -2.01 19.36
N ASP A 71 -0.89 -1.85 20.70
CA ASP A 71 -1.88 -2.48 21.57
C ASP A 71 -3.29 -2.11 21.06
N ARG A 72 -4.04 -3.12 20.64
CA ARG A 72 -5.23 -2.97 19.81
C ARG A 72 -6.32 -2.28 20.63
N GLN A 73 -6.57 -0.99 20.39
CA GLN A 73 -7.93 -0.50 20.62
C GLN A 73 -8.83 -1.13 19.57
N SER A 74 -9.64 -2.07 20.05
CA SER A 74 -10.70 -2.78 19.38
C SER A 74 -11.50 -1.92 18.40
N GLN A 75 -11.82 -2.52 17.26
CA GLN A 75 -12.75 -2.09 16.20
C GLN A 75 -13.28 -0.66 16.35
N ARG A 76 -12.62 0.30 15.69
CA ARG A 76 -13.30 1.56 15.39
C ARG A 76 -14.13 1.38 14.13
N GLU A 77 -15.42 1.28 14.38
CA GLU A 77 -16.49 1.51 13.43
C GLU A 77 -16.19 2.73 12.55
N MET A 78 -16.54 2.61 11.28
CA MET A 78 -16.32 3.58 10.22
C MET A 78 -16.84 4.98 10.60
N ILE A 79 -16.04 6.04 10.40
CA ILE A 79 -16.59 7.40 10.24
C ILE A 79 -15.84 8.22 9.16
N THR A 80 -16.67 8.78 8.31
CA THR A 80 -16.48 9.77 7.25
C THR A 80 -15.77 11.04 7.75
N GLY A 81 -14.81 11.56 6.97
CA GLY A 81 -14.34 12.95 7.04
C GLY A 81 -13.04 13.19 7.80
N GLU A 82 -11.89 13.07 7.12
CA GLU A 82 -10.62 13.64 7.61
C GLU A 82 -9.86 14.34 6.46
N SER A 83 -9.45 15.57 6.76
CA SER A 83 -9.04 16.62 5.84
C SER A 83 -7.66 16.39 5.24
N HIS A 84 -7.54 16.69 3.94
CA HIS A 84 -6.25 16.88 3.28
C HIS A 84 -5.49 18.03 3.95
N TYR A 85 -4.16 17.88 4.06
CA TYR A 85 -3.29 19.00 4.41
C TYR A 85 -3.41 20.10 3.35
N VAL A 86 -4.08 21.19 3.72
CA VAL A 86 -3.99 22.49 3.06
C VAL A 86 -2.57 22.99 3.24
N GLN A 87 -1.95 23.35 2.11
CA GLN A 87 -0.61 23.90 2.02
C GLN A 87 -0.53 25.17 2.88
N GLY A 88 0.38 25.16 3.87
CA GLY A 88 0.68 26.35 4.66
C GLY A 88 1.26 27.47 3.80
N ARG A 89 0.43 28.46 3.50
CA ARG A 89 0.60 29.84 4.00
C ARG A 89 -0.74 30.54 4.07
#